data_AF-A0A6G3ZDB3-F1
#
_entry.id   AF-A0A6G3ZDB3-F1
#
_cell.length_a   1.000
_cell.length_b   1.000
_cell.length_c   1.000
_cell.angle_alpha   90.00
_cell.angle_beta   90.00
_cell.angle_gamma   90.00
#
_symmetry.space_group_name_H-M   'P 1'
#
loop_
_entity.id
_entity.type
_entity.pdbx_description
1 polymer ?
#
loop_
_entity_poly.entity_id
_entity_poly.type
_entity_poly.pdbx_seq_one_letter_code
_entity_poly.pdbx_strand_id
1 'polypeptide(L)' 'AHQALWWVPVGHEPTVEEALAKLAVLDRLGPGPAAFTLPWFRGDSPWNS' A
#
# COMPACT_ATOMS: atom_id res chain seq x y z
N ALA A 1 0.08 6.56 -9.79
CA ALA A 1 1.17 6.16 -8.87
C ALA A 1 0.56 5.30 -7.76
N HIS A 2 1.01 4.05 -7.58
CA HIS A 2 0.45 3.15 -6.57
C HIS A 2 1.47 2.93 -5.46
N GLN A 3 1.21 3.48 -4.28
CA GLN A 3 1.95 3.17 -3.06
C GLN A 3 1.24 2.03 -2.33
N ALA A 4 2.02 1.04 -1.89
CA ALA A 4 1.56 -0.09 -1.08
C ALA A 4 2.12 0.03 0.34
N LEU A 5 1.26 -0.07 1.34
CA LEU A 5 1.62 -0.18 2.75
C LEU A 5 1.04 -1.47 3.31
N TRP A 6 1.76 -2.06 4.27
CA TRP A 6 1.34 -3.25 4.99
C TRP A 6 2.02 -3.29 6.36
N TRP A 7 1.52 -4.14 7.24
CA TRP A 7 2.14 -4.36 8.55
C TRP A 7 3.42 -5.17 8.43
N VAL A 8 4.53 -4.61 8.92
CA VAL A 8 5.82 -5.28 8.99
C VAL A 8 6.07 -5.73 10.44
N PRO A 9 6.41 -7.02 10.67
CA PRO A 9 6.77 -7.49 12.01
C PRO A 9 7.96 -6.73 12.59
N VAL A 10 7.97 -6.52 13.91
CA VAL A 10 9.09 -5.85 14.58
C VAL A 10 10.38 -6.66 14.37
N GLY A 11 11.45 -5.97 13.98
CA GLY A 11 12.75 -6.57 13.71
C GLY A 11 12.89 -7.18 12.31
N HIS A 12 11.84 -7.14 11.47
CA HIS A 12 11.91 -7.54 10.08
C HIS A 12 12.20 -6.33 9.19
N GLU A 13 13.28 -6.40 8.41
CA GLU A 13 13.52 -5.43 7.34
C GLU A 13 12.89 -5.97 6.05
N PRO A 14 11.87 -5.29 5.52
CA PRO A 14 11.14 -5.80 4.36
C PRO A 14 12.00 -5.74 3.10
N THR A 15 11.88 -6.75 2.25
CA THR A 15 12.61 -6.79 0.97
C THR A 15 11.81 -6.16 -0.17
N VAL A 16 12.50 -5.91 -1.29
CA VAL A 16 11.88 -5.41 -2.51
C VAL A 16 10.86 -6.42 -3.07
N GLU A 17 11.15 -7.71 -3.01
CA GLU A 17 10.26 -8.78 -3.44
C GLU A 17 8.96 -8.79 -2.64
N GLU A 18 9.04 -8.55 -1.33
CA GLU A 18 7.84 -8.41 -0.48
C GLU A 18 7.01 -7.20 -0.91
N ALA A 19 7.66 -6.06 -1.18
CA ALA A 19 6.97 -4.87 -1.68
C ALA A 19 6.27 -5.13 -3.02
N LEU A 20 6.92 -5.83 -3.95
CA LEU A 20 6.34 -6.23 -5.24
C LEU A 20 5.14 -7.17 -5.05
N ALA A 21 5.22 -8.12 -4.12
CA ALA A 21 4.11 -8.99 -3.78
C ALA A 21 2.91 -8.20 -3.24
N LYS A 22 3.14 -7.16 -2.43
CA LYS A 22 2.06 -6.30 -1.91
C LYS A 22 1.42 -5.43 -2.99
N LEU A 23 2.19 -4.95 -3.95
CA LEU A 23 1.64 -4.26 -5.13
C LEU A 23 0.74 -5.20 -5.94
N ALA A 24 1.15 -6.46 -6.15
CA ALA A 24 0.33 -7.45 -6.83
C ALA A 24 -0.96 -7.79 -6.06
N VAL A 25 -0.92 -7.81 -4.73
CA VAL A 25 -2.11 -7.97 -3.89
C VAL A 25 -3.07 -6.80 -4.07
N LEU A 26 -2.57 -5.57 -4.02
CA LEU A 26 -3.39 -4.36 -4.23
C LEU A 26 -4.05 -4.33 -5.61
N ASP A 27 -3.34 -4.76 -6.64
CA ASP A 27 -3.83 -4.78 -8.02
C ASP A 27 -4.95 -5.82 -8.19
N ARG A 28 -4.76 -7.01 -7.62
CA ARG A 28 -5.72 -8.13 -7.76
C ARG A 28 -6.92 -8.03 -6.84
N LEU A 29 -6.73 -7.59 -5.59
CA LEU A 29 -7.72 -7.68 -4.52
C LEU A 29 -8.21 -6.30 -4.06
N GLY A 30 -7.56 -5.22 -4.49
CA GLY A 30 -7.82 -3.88 -3.96
C GLY A 30 -7.27 -3.66 -2.55
N PRO A 31 -7.54 -2.48 -1.94
CA PRO A 31 -7.04 -2.12 -0.61
C PRO A 31 -7.63 -3.00 0.50
N GLY A 32 -6.77 -3.50 1.39
CA GLY A 32 -7.16 -4.27 2.58
C GLY A 32 -6.01 -4.47 3.57
N PRO A 33 -6.20 -5.26 4.65
CA PRO A 33 -5.20 -5.45 5.70
C PRO A 33 -3.88 -6.05 5.19
N ALA A 34 -3.94 -6.82 4.09
CA ALA A 34 -2.78 -7.44 3.48
C ALA A 34 -1.90 -6.44 2.71
N ALA A 35 -2.52 -5.40 2.12
CA ALA A 35 -1.87 -4.29 1.43
C ALA A 35 -2.88 -3.15 1.22
N PHE A 36 -2.54 -1.92 1.61
CA PHE A 36 -3.41 -0.74 1.53
C PHE A 36 -2.65 0.49 1.00
N THR A 37 -3.36 1.58 0.77
CA THR A 37 -2.84 2.82 0.17
C THR A 37 -3.32 4.04 0.96
N LEU A 38 -2.67 5.19 0.78
CA LEU A 38 -3.11 6.45 1.38
C LEU A 38 -4.05 7.18 0.41
N PRO A 39 -5.27 7.56 0.83
CA PRO A 39 -6.30 8.08 -0.08
C PRO A 39 -5.93 9.43 -0.71
N TRP A 40 -5.29 10.35 0.01
CA TRP A 40 -4.98 11.69 -0.52
C TRP A 40 -3.93 11.68 -1.64
N PHE A 41 -3.10 10.63 -1.73
CA PHE A 41 -2.09 10.50 -2.80
C PHE A 41 -2.68 10.02 -4.13
N ARG A 42 -3.96 9.59 -4.15
CA ARG A 42 -4.67 9.19 -5.37
C ARG A 42 -5.38 10.35 -6.08
N GLY A 43 -5.32 11.56 -5.55
CA GLY A 43 -6.03 12.73 -6.07
C GLY A 43 -7.31 13.08 -5.30
N ASP A 44 -7.68 12.27 -4.31
CA ASP A 44 -8.92 12.41 -3.52
C ASP A 44 -8.68 13.19 -2.22
N SER A 45 -8.03 14.36 -2.29
CA SER A 45 -7.79 15.20 -1.11
C SER A 45 -9.09 15.91 -0.68
N PRO A 46 -9.59 15.70 0.56
CA PRO A 46 -10.80 16.39 1.04
C PRO A 46 -10.56 17.87 1.38
N TRP A 47 -9.31 18.34 1.34
CA TRP A 47 -8.92 19.70 1.72
C TRP A 47 -8.69 20.64 0.53
N ASN A 48 -8.68 20.10 -0.71
CA ASN A 48 -8.54 20.88 -1.93
C ASN A 48 -9.90 21.15 -2.60
N SER A 49 -10.94 21.48 -1.82
CA SER A 49 -12.25 21.93 -2.33
C SER A 49 -12.36 23.45 -2.29
#